data_AF-A0A7C5GGC6-F1
#
_entry.id   AF-A0A7C5GGC6-F1
#
_cell.length_a   1.000
_cell.length_b   1.000
_cell.length_c   1.000
_cell.angle_alpha   90.00
_cell.angle_beta   90.00
_cell.angle_gamma   90.00
#
_symmetry.space_group_name_H-M   'P 1'
#
loop_
_entity.id
_entity.type
_entity.pdbx_description
1 polymer ?
#
loop_
_entity_poly.entity_id
_entity_poly.type
_entity_poly.pdbx_seq_one_letter_code
_entity_poly.pdbx_strand_id
1 'polypeptide(L)'
;MPALCRDCLATFDDGARCPSCRSPRVLSHPELFDLSIAHMDCDAFYASVEKRDNPDLADKPVIIGGGKRGVVSTACYVARIRGVHSAMPMFQALKLCPEAVVIRPRGAHYAAVSKEIRALMDELTPSVEPLSLDEAFLDMTGTARLHGQPPAVMLAR
;
A
#
# COMPACT_ATOMS: atom_id res chain seq x y z
N MET A 1 -20.66 -15.81 -9.64
CA MET A 1 -20.30 -15.18 -8.35
C MET A 1 -19.97 -13.73 -8.60
N PRO A 2 -20.48 -12.77 -7.79
CA PRO A 2 -20.23 -11.34 -8.00
C PRO A 2 -18.75 -11.04 -8.22
N ALA A 3 -18.47 -10.24 -9.25
CA ALA A 3 -17.13 -9.98 -9.72
C ALA A 3 -16.89 -8.50 -10.05
N LEU A 4 -15.64 -8.07 -9.85
CA LEU A 4 -15.14 -6.72 -10.13
C LEU A 4 -13.85 -6.82 -10.95
N CYS A 5 -13.78 -6.10 -12.07
CA CYS A 5 -12.54 -5.93 -12.81
C CYS A 5 -11.66 -4.87 -12.16
N ARG A 6 -10.42 -5.20 -11.81
CA ARG A 6 -9.45 -4.26 -11.22
C ARG A 6 -8.83 -3.25 -12.20
N ASP A 7 -9.07 -3.42 -13.51
CA ASP A 7 -8.51 -2.52 -14.53
C ASP A 7 -9.53 -1.50 -15.05
N CYS A 8 -10.80 -1.88 -15.23
CA CYS A 8 -11.85 -0.96 -15.74
C CYS A 8 -13.03 -0.78 -14.79
N LEU A 9 -12.99 -1.39 -13.60
CA LEU A 9 -14.01 -1.27 -12.54
C LEU A 9 -15.40 -1.82 -12.92
N ALA A 10 -15.54 -2.49 -14.06
CA ALA A 10 -16.79 -3.15 -14.43
C ALA A 10 -17.16 -4.23 -13.41
N THR A 11 -18.41 -4.20 -12.96
CA THR A 11 -19.03 -5.25 -12.13
C THR A 11 -19.83 -6.20 -13.01
N PHE A 12 -19.83 -7.49 -12.66
CA PHE A 12 -20.54 -8.53 -13.41
C PHE A 12 -20.75 -9.79 -12.55
N ASP A 13 -21.58 -10.71 -13.04
CA ASP A 13 -22.10 -11.81 -12.21
C ASP A 13 -21.21 -13.05 -12.16
N ASP A 14 -20.33 -13.26 -13.14
CA ASP A 14 -19.36 -14.38 -13.19
C ASP A 14 -18.39 -14.22 -14.38
N GLY A 15 -17.19 -14.80 -14.29
CA GLY A 15 -16.29 -15.00 -15.41
C GLY A 15 -14.82 -14.89 -15.03
N ALA A 16 -13.98 -15.70 -15.68
CA ALA A 16 -12.52 -15.63 -15.51
C ALA A 16 -11.88 -14.37 -16.15
N ARG A 17 -12.65 -13.61 -16.94
CA ARG A 17 -12.20 -12.38 -17.62
C ARG A 17 -13.30 -11.34 -17.62
N CYS A 18 -12.92 -10.08 -17.52
CA CYS A 18 -13.86 -8.97 -17.61
C CYS A 18 -14.60 -9.00 -18.96
N PRO A 19 -15.94 -8.89 -18.99
CA PRO A 19 -16.71 -8.83 -20.23
C PRO A 19 -16.48 -7.53 -21.02
N SER A 20 -16.07 -6.45 -20.34
CA SER A 20 -15.83 -5.13 -20.94
C SER A 20 -14.42 -5.00 -21.54
N CYS A 21 -13.36 -5.25 -20.77
CA CYS A 21 -11.98 -5.03 -21.21
C CYS A 21 -11.16 -6.32 -21.42
N ARG A 22 -11.74 -7.51 -21.20
CA ARG A 22 -11.09 -8.83 -21.30
C ARG A 22 -9.92 -9.08 -20.34
N SER A 23 -9.66 -8.15 -19.42
CA SER A 23 -8.64 -8.29 -18.39
C SER A 23 -8.84 -9.56 -17.56
N PRO A 24 -7.77 -10.29 -17.22
CA PRO A 24 -7.81 -11.40 -16.28
C PRO A 24 -7.78 -10.95 -14.81
N ARG A 25 -7.60 -9.65 -14.51
CA ARG A 25 -7.53 -9.12 -13.15
C ARG A 25 -8.93 -8.94 -12.57
N VAL A 26 -9.57 -10.08 -12.30
CA VAL A 26 -10.93 -10.15 -11.74
C VAL A 26 -10.85 -10.54 -10.27
N LEU A 27 -11.53 -9.78 -9.42
CA LEU A 27 -11.80 -10.15 -8.03
C LEU A 27 -13.23 -10.70 -7.97
N SER A 28 -13.43 -11.84 -7.30
CA SER A 28 -14.74 -12.49 -7.19
C SER A 28 -14.93 -13.03 -5.78
N HIS A 29 -16.06 -12.71 -5.16
CA HIS A 29 -16.44 -13.20 -3.84
C HIS A 29 -17.97 -13.21 -3.71
N PRO A 30 -18.60 -14.17 -3.00
CA PRO A 30 -20.05 -14.19 -2.82
C PRO A 30 -20.60 -12.89 -2.21
N GLU A 31 -19.84 -12.30 -1.28
CA GLU A 31 -20.18 -11.08 -0.54
C GLU A 31 -19.42 -9.83 -1.07
N LEU A 32 -18.89 -9.87 -2.30
CA LEU A 32 -17.99 -8.83 -2.83
C LEU A 32 -18.52 -7.40 -2.65
N PHE A 33 -19.83 -7.20 -2.79
CA PHE A 33 -20.47 -5.89 -2.68
C PHE A 33 -21.02 -5.58 -1.28
N ASP A 34 -20.96 -6.54 -0.35
CA ASP A 34 -21.44 -6.41 1.02
C ASP A 34 -20.29 -6.24 2.02
N LEU A 35 -19.07 -6.66 1.67
CA LEU A 35 -17.87 -6.46 2.49
C LEU A 35 -17.59 -4.96 2.66
N SER A 36 -17.69 -4.48 3.90
CA SER A 36 -17.59 -3.07 4.24
C SER A 36 -16.35 -2.68 5.05
N ILE A 37 -15.61 -3.64 5.61
CA ILE A 37 -14.36 -3.34 6.34
C ILE A 37 -13.18 -3.43 5.38
N ALA A 38 -12.44 -2.33 5.25
CA ALA A 38 -11.23 -2.26 4.45
C ALA A 38 -10.00 -2.12 5.36
N HIS A 39 -8.93 -2.81 4.99
CA HIS A 39 -7.61 -2.60 5.54
C HIS A 39 -6.74 -1.93 4.48
N MET A 40 -6.16 -0.79 4.81
CA MET A 40 -5.27 -0.03 3.94
C MET A 40 -3.86 -0.06 4.52
N ASP A 41 -2.87 -0.34 3.67
CA ASP A 41 -1.44 -0.44 4.02
C ASP A 41 -0.63 0.16 2.85
N CYS A 42 0.29 1.08 3.16
CA CYS A 42 1.12 1.73 2.13
C CYS A 42 2.38 0.91 1.80
N ASP A 43 2.51 0.54 0.53
CA ASP A 43 3.66 -0.24 0.04
C ASP A 43 5.02 0.40 0.36
N ALA A 44 5.82 -0.31 1.16
CA ALA A 44 7.18 0.08 1.54
C ALA A 44 7.30 1.55 1.98
N PHE A 45 6.34 2.02 2.78
CA PHE A 45 6.03 3.43 3.02
C PHE A 45 7.23 4.38 3.07
N TYR A 46 8.15 4.23 4.03
CA TYR A 46 9.27 5.19 4.16
C TYR A 46 10.17 5.20 2.92
N ALA A 47 10.47 4.04 2.33
CA ALA A 47 11.31 3.97 1.12
C ALA A 47 10.59 4.56 -0.10
N SER A 48 9.27 4.38 -0.19
CA SER A 48 8.44 4.98 -1.23
C SER A 48 8.39 6.51 -1.10
N VAL A 49 8.30 7.04 0.12
CA VAL A 49 8.40 8.50 0.37
C VAL A 49 9.76 9.04 -0.06
N GLU A 50 10.87 8.39 0.31
CA GLU A 50 12.21 8.84 -0.13
C GLU A 50 12.37 8.83 -1.66
N LYS A 51 11.87 7.79 -2.33
CA LYS A 51 11.93 7.69 -3.80
C LYS A 51 11.05 8.72 -4.50
N ARG A 52 9.87 9.03 -3.95
CA ARG A 52 9.00 10.10 -4.45
C ARG A 52 9.70 11.46 -4.36
N ASP A 53 10.32 11.73 -3.21
CA ASP A 53 10.95 13.03 -2.95
C ASP A 53 12.29 13.21 -3.67
N ASN A 54 12.96 12.12 -4.04
CA ASN A 54 14.23 12.13 -4.76
C ASN A 54 14.22 11.17 -5.96
N PRO A 55 13.95 11.68 -7.18
CA PRO A 55 13.90 10.89 -8.41
C PRO A 55 15.19 10.10 -8.71
N ASP A 56 16.36 10.55 -8.24
CA ASP A 56 17.63 9.83 -8.44
C ASP A 56 17.66 8.47 -7.74
N LEU A 57 16.70 8.18 -6.85
CA LEU A 57 16.55 6.92 -6.14
C LEU A 57 15.62 5.92 -6.83
N ALA A 58 14.92 6.31 -7.90
CA ALA A 58 13.85 5.51 -8.53
C ALA A 58 14.26 4.06 -8.79
N ASP A 59 15.41 3.85 -9.44
CA ASP A 59 15.91 2.52 -9.80
C ASP A 59 16.96 1.95 -8.84
N LYS A 60 17.26 2.68 -7.76
CA LYS A 60 18.29 2.26 -6.79
C LYS A 60 17.70 1.35 -5.71
N PRO A 61 18.48 0.39 -5.18
CA PRO A 61 18.14 -0.27 -3.93
C PRO A 61 18.26 0.73 -2.79
N VAL A 62 17.14 0.98 -2.10
CA VAL A 62 17.05 1.92 -0.98
C VAL A 62 16.69 1.15 0.29
N ILE A 63 17.46 1.41 1.35
CA ILE A 63 17.24 0.87 2.69
C ILE A 63 17.06 2.04 3.64
N ILE A 64 15.93 2.04 4.36
CA ILE A 64 15.70 2.98 5.45
C ILE A 64 16.13 2.31 6.75
N GLY A 65 17.08 2.90 7.45
CA GLY A 65 17.65 2.34 8.67
C GLY A 65 19.02 2.92 9.00
N GLY A 66 19.86 2.12 9.65
CA GLY A 66 21.24 2.49 9.97
C GLY A 66 21.54 2.54 11.47
N GLY A 67 22.77 2.98 11.80
CA GLY A 67 23.31 2.95 13.16
C GLY A 67 24.27 1.77 13.39
N LYS A 68 25.17 1.89 14.37
CA LYS A 68 26.29 0.96 14.63
C LYS A 68 25.84 -0.48 15.00
N ARG A 69 24.59 -0.63 15.45
CA ARG A 69 23.89 -1.90 15.70
C ARG A 69 22.41 -1.80 15.27
N GLY A 70 22.18 -1.08 14.18
CA GLY A 70 20.83 -0.83 13.68
C GLY A 70 20.23 -2.01 12.93
N VAL A 71 18.93 -1.92 12.69
CA VAL A 71 18.17 -2.80 11.82
C VAL A 71 17.59 -2.01 10.65
N VAL A 72 17.18 -2.72 9.61
CA VAL A 72 16.38 -2.18 8.50
C VAL A 72 15.00 -1.84 9.05
N SER A 73 14.59 -0.58 8.97
CA SER A 73 13.21 -0.18 9.25
C SER A 73 12.30 -0.61 8.10
N THR A 74 12.69 -0.30 6.87
CA THR A 74 12.04 -0.81 5.64
C THR A 74 13.03 -0.76 4.48
N ALA A 75 12.72 -1.47 3.40
CA ALA A 75 13.51 -1.49 2.18
C ALA A 75 12.58 -1.46 0.97
N CYS A 76 12.99 -0.78 -0.12
CA CYS A 76 12.23 -0.79 -1.36
C CYS A 76 12.31 -2.16 -2.05
N TYR A 77 11.39 -2.45 -2.98
CA TYR A 77 11.35 -3.74 -3.68
C TYR A 77 12.67 -4.14 -4.35
N VAL A 78 13.43 -3.20 -4.93
CA VAL A 78 14.74 -3.49 -5.56
C VAL A 78 15.73 -4.10 -4.55
N ALA A 79 15.72 -3.64 -3.30
CA ALA A 79 16.53 -4.22 -2.23
C ALA A 79 15.92 -5.53 -1.69
N ARG A 80 14.58 -5.62 -1.62
CA ARG A 80 13.87 -6.85 -1.20
C ARG A 80 14.13 -8.03 -2.12
N ILE A 81 14.26 -7.80 -3.43
CA ILE A 81 14.64 -8.83 -4.42
C ILE A 81 16.01 -9.44 -4.08
N ARG A 82 16.91 -8.68 -3.45
CA ARG A 82 18.22 -9.17 -3.00
C ARG A 82 18.18 -9.86 -1.64
N GLY A 83 17.00 -10.02 -1.05
CA GLY A 83 16.79 -10.69 0.24
C GLY A 83 16.76 -9.75 1.44
N VAL A 84 16.88 -8.43 1.26
CA VAL A 84 16.76 -7.48 2.37
C VAL A 84 15.31 -7.38 2.85
N HIS A 85 15.07 -7.45 4.16
CA HIS A 85 13.73 -7.31 4.72
C HIS A 85 13.75 -6.47 6.01
N SER A 86 12.57 -6.01 6.44
CA SER A 86 12.42 -5.27 7.70
C SER A 86 12.92 -6.07 8.90
N ALA A 87 13.38 -5.36 9.93
CA ALA A 87 14.02 -5.90 11.14
C ALA A 87 15.36 -6.66 10.91
N MET A 88 15.83 -6.80 9.66
CA MET A 88 17.14 -7.40 9.38
C MET A 88 18.27 -6.53 9.97
N PRO A 89 19.29 -7.11 10.63
CA PRO A 89 20.48 -6.36 11.03
C PRO A 89 21.17 -5.68 9.84
N MET A 90 21.55 -4.41 9.99
CA MET A 90 22.10 -3.62 8.88
C MET A 90 23.35 -4.24 8.24
N PHE A 91 24.19 -4.92 9.03
CA PHE A 91 25.38 -5.59 8.50
C PHE A 91 25.04 -6.76 7.57
N GLN A 92 23.94 -7.49 7.83
CA GLN A 92 23.46 -8.56 6.96
C GLN A 92 22.83 -7.96 5.70
N ALA A 93 22.04 -6.90 5.86
CA ALA A 93 21.41 -6.21 4.73
C ALA A 93 22.45 -5.68 3.73
N LEU A 94 23.53 -5.07 4.22
CA LEU A 94 24.63 -4.58 3.38
C LEU A 94 25.50 -5.71 2.80
N LYS A 95 25.53 -6.90 3.42
CA LYS A 95 26.16 -8.08 2.80
C LYS A 95 25.35 -8.60 1.62
N LEU A 96 24.02 -8.56 1.71
CA LEU A 96 23.09 -8.98 0.66
C LEU A 96 22.98 -7.95 -0.47
N CYS A 97 23.04 -6.67 -0.13
CA CYS A 97 22.88 -5.55 -1.05
C CYS A 97 23.96 -4.49 -0.81
N PRO A 98 25.23 -4.74 -1.22
CA PRO A 98 26.35 -3.84 -0.96
C PRO A 98 26.22 -2.46 -1.60
N GLU A 99 25.49 -2.37 -2.71
CA GLU A 99 25.22 -1.13 -3.46
C GLU A 99 24.01 -0.34 -2.95
N ALA A 100 23.37 -0.77 -1.87
CA ALA A 100 22.22 -0.09 -1.29
C ALA A 100 22.53 1.35 -0.87
N VAL A 101 21.65 2.27 -1.24
CA VAL A 101 21.60 3.61 -0.65
C VAL A 101 20.92 3.51 0.71
N VAL A 102 21.67 3.74 1.78
CA VAL A 102 21.14 3.73 3.15
C VAL A 102 20.76 5.14 3.58
N ILE A 103 19.50 5.31 3.96
CA ILE A 103 18.95 6.60 4.40
C ILE A 103 18.51 6.47 5.86
N ARG A 104 18.87 7.46 6.69
CA ARG A 104 18.40 7.52 8.07
C ARG A 104 16.92 7.93 8.09
N PRO A 105 16.08 7.29 8.93
CA PRO A 105 14.65 7.61 8.99
C PRO A 105 14.37 9.09 9.28
N ARG A 106 13.53 9.73 8.44
CA ARG A 106 12.99 11.09 8.62
C ARG A 106 11.60 11.04 9.28
N GLY A 107 11.52 10.58 10.53
CA GLY A 107 10.24 10.26 11.21
C GLY A 107 9.18 11.37 11.16
N ALA A 108 9.56 12.64 11.41
CA ALA A 108 8.63 13.77 11.34
C ALA A 108 8.06 14.00 9.93
N HIS A 109 8.88 13.76 8.90
CA HIS A 109 8.46 13.86 7.50
C HIS A 109 7.47 12.75 7.15
N TYR A 110 7.76 11.51 7.53
CA TYR A 110 6.85 10.38 7.30
C TYR A 110 5.51 10.56 8.00
N ALA A 111 5.51 11.12 9.22
CA ALA A 111 4.29 11.46 9.93
C ALA A 111 3.47 12.57 9.26
N ALA A 112 4.12 13.55 8.59
CA ALA A 112 3.42 14.56 7.81
C ALA A 112 2.74 13.93 6.58
N VAL A 113 3.46 13.08 5.84
CA VAL A 113 2.89 12.36 4.68
C VAL A 113 1.76 11.42 5.10
N SER A 114 1.89 10.73 6.24
CA SER A 114 0.83 9.90 6.82
C SER A 114 -0.47 10.68 7.06
N LYS A 115 -0.38 11.94 7.51
CA LYS A 115 -1.55 12.81 7.69
C LYS A 115 -2.23 13.17 6.37
N GLU A 116 -1.46 13.39 5.30
CA GLU A 116 -2.02 13.63 3.97
C GLU A 116 -2.82 12.41 3.49
N ILE A 117 -2.27 11.22 3.68
CA ILE A 117 -2.94 9.95 3.36
C ILE A 117 -4.20 9.77 4.20
N ARG A 118 -4.11 10.06 5.51
CA ARG A 118 -5.26 10.00 6.42
C ARG A 118 -6.40 10.91 5.99
N ALA A 119 -6.10 12.12 5.50
CA ALA A 119 -7.12 13.02 4.98
C ALA A 119 -7.90 12.40 3.81
N LEU A 120 -7.22 11.68 2.91
CA LEU A 120 -7.87 10.93 1.82
C LEU A 120 -8.76 9.79 2.35
N MET A 121 -8.37 9.12 3.44
CA MET A 121 -9.21 8.11 4.09
C MET A 121 -10.47 8.73 4.70
N ASP A 122 -10.34 9.90 5.34
CA ASP A 122 -11.47 10.61 5.97
C ASP A 122 -12.50 11.10 4.92
N GLU A 123 -12.10 11.28 3.65
CA GLU A 123 -13.03 11.54 2.54
C GLU A 123 -13.90 10.31 2.18
N LEU A 124 -13.44 9.10 2.48
CA LEU A 124 -14.16 7.86 2.19
C LEU A 124 -15.14 7.49 3.31
N THR A 125 -14.72 7.63 4.56
CA THR A 125 -15.54 7.32 5.74
C THR A 125 -15.07 8.12 6.95
N PRO A 126 -16.00 8.56 7.84
CA PRO A 126 -15.60 9.13 9.13
C PRO A 126 -15.07 8.07 10.12
N SER A 127 -15.24 6.78 9.84
CA SER A 127 -14.86 5.68 10.73
C SER A 127 -13.52 5.07 10.30
N VAL A 128 -12.43 5.66 10.80
CA VAL A 128 -11.05 5.25 10.50
C VAL A 128 -10.31 4.94 11.80
N GLU A 129 -9.73 3.75 11.90
CA GLU A 129 -8.91 3.29 13.01
C GLU A 129 -7.46 3.06 12.57
N PRO A 130 -6.53 4.00 12.87
CA PRO A 130 -5.12 3.84 12.53
C PRO A 130 -4.42 2.78 13.38
N LEU A 131 -3.59 1.94 12.75
CA LEU A 131 -2.70 0.99 13.42
C LEU A 131 -1.27 1.52 13.51
N SER A 132 -0.81 2.20 12.46
CA SER A 132 0.55 2.72 12.32
C SER A 132 0.54 4.05 11.53
N LEU A 133 1.70 4.49 11.02
CA LEU A 133 1.75 5.64 10.11
C LEU A 133 1.20 5.34 8.72
N ASP A 134 1.28 4.10 8.27
CA ASP A 134 0.92 3.66 6.92
C ASP A 134 -0.29 2.72 6.87
N GLU A 135 -0.81 2.30 8.02
CA GLU A 135 -1.87 1.31 8.12
C GLU A 135 -3.10 1.82 8.87
N ALA A 136 -4.28 1.52 8.35
CA ALA A 136 -5.56 1.79 9.02
C ALA A 136 -6.66 0.82 8.59
N PHE A 137 -7.60 0.58 9.49
CA PHE A 137 -8.91 0.04 9.15
C PHE A 137 -9.90 1.15 8.84
N LEU A 138 -10.71 0.94 7.81
CA LEU A 138 -11.81 1.82 7.40
C LEU A 138 -13.11 1.02 7.46
N ASP A 139 -14.08 1.50 8.23
CA ASP A 139 -15.44 0.96 8.18
C ASP A 139 -16.26 1.76 7.16
N MET A 140 -16.57 1.10 6.04
CA MET A 140 -17.31 1.66 4.92
C MET A 140 -18.81 1.30 4.98
N THR A 141 -19.32 0.81 6.11
CA THR A 141 -20.72 0.43 6.28
C THR A 141 -21.65 1.61 5.98
N GLY A 142 -22.62 1.41 5.08
CA GLY A 142 -23.57 2.44 4.67
C GLY A 142 -23.04 3.51 3.69
N THR A 143 -21.75 3.51 3.38
CA THR A 143 -21.14 4.50 2.47
C THR A 143 -21.56 4.32 1.00
N ALA A 144 -22.11 3.17 0.62
CA ALA A 144 -22.54 2.91 -0.76
C ALA A 144 -23.60 3.91 -1.27
N ARG A 145 -24.47 4.40 -0.39
CA ARG A 145 -25.46 5.43 -0.74
C ARG A 145 -24.81 6.81 -0.94
N LEU A 146 -23.75 7.11 -0.18
CA LEU A 146 -22.99 8.36 -0.30
C LEU A 146 -22.19 8.38 -1.60
N HIS A 147 -21.51 7.28 -1.90
CA HIS A 147 -20.57 7.18 -3.02
C HIS A 147 -21.19 6.65 -4.31
N GLY A 148 -22.41 6.12 -4.24
CA GLY A 148 -23.14 5.54 -5.39
C GLY A 148 -22.57 4.21 -5.88
N GLN A 149 -21.66 3.58 -5.12
CA GLN A 149 -20.95 2.36 -5.48
C GLN A 149 -20.66 1.53 -4.23
N PRO A 150 -20.58 0.18 -4.33
CA PRO A 150 -20.16 -0.67 -3.21
C PRO A 150 -18.73 -0.35 -2.72
N PRO A 151 -18.39 -0.61 -1.45
CA PRO A 151 -17.08 -0.33 -0.88
C PRO A 151 -15.91 -0.89 -1.72
N ALA A 152 -16.01 -2.13 -2.19
CA ALA A 152 -14.97 -2.77 -3.00
C ALA A 152 -14.71 -2.03 -4.33
N VAL A 153 -15.75 -1.44 -4.94
CA VAL A 153 -15.61 -0.66 -6.19
C VAL A 153 -14.99 0.70 -5.89
N MET A 154 -15.42 1.35 -4.80
CA MET A 154 -14.89 2.64 -4.39
C MET A 154 -13.40 2.59 -4.05
N LEU A 155 -12.96 1.55 -3.35
CA LEU A 155 -11.55 1.35 -2.97
C LEU A 155 -10.64 0.99 -4.15
N ALA A 156 -11.21 0.51 -5.26
CA ALA A 156 -10.46 0.16 -6.45
C ALA A 156 -10.27 1.34 -7.43
N ARG A 157 -10.96 2.46 -7.18
CA ARG A 157 -10.95 3.66 -8.03
C ARG A 157 -9.76 4.56 -7.75
#